data_AF-A0A227J434-F1
#
_entry.id   AF-A0A227J434-F1
#
_cell.length_a   1.000
_cell.length_b   1.000
_cell.length_c   1.000
_cell.angle_alpha   90.00
_cell.angle_beta   90.00
_cell.angle_gamma   90.00
#
_symmetry.space_group_name_H-M   'P 1'
#
loop_
_entity.id
_entity.type
_entity.pdbx_description
1 polymer ?
#
loop_
_entity_poly.entity_id
_entity_poly.type
_entity_poly.pdbx_seq_one_letter_code
_entity_poly.pdbx_strand_id
1 'polypeptide(L)'
;MNPVVISVCVMLVLALMRVNVVVALTFSAIVGGLVAGMSLGDTVAAFESGLGGGATIALSYAMLGTFAVAISKSGITDLLAKSVIKRLNGKESAASTTGLKYAVL
;
A
#
# COMPACT_ATOMS: atom_id res chain seq x y z
N MET A 1 19.72 5.14 -27.17
CA MET A 1 19.47 4.55 -25.83
C MET A 1 17.98 4.27 -25.69
N ASN A 2 17.60 3.22 -24.98
CA ASN A 2 16.18 2.90 -24.78
C ASN A 2 15.56 3.93 -23.81
N PRO A 3 14.57 4.74 -24.23
CA PRO A 3 13.92 5.75 -23.38
C PRO A 3 13.38 5.15 -22.08
N VAL A 4 12.88 3.91 -22.13
CA VAL A 4 12.38 3.17 -20.96
C VAL A 4 13.47 2.96 -19.91
N VAL A 5 14.68 2.60 -20.34
CA VAL A 5 15.81 2.38 -19.42
C VAL A 5 16.20 3.69 -18.73
N ILE A 6 16.18 4.79 -19.47
CA ILE A 6 16.49 6.12 -18.93
C ILE A 6 15.45 6.51 -17.87
N SER A 7 14.15 6.33 -18.14
CA SER A 7 13.08 6.61 -17.17
C SER A 7 13.23 5.80 -15.88
N VAL A 8 13.51 4.50 -15.99
CA VAL A 8 13.66 3.63 -14.81
C VAL A 8 14.90 4.01 -14.00
N CYS A 9 16.02 4.36 -14.66
CA CYS A 9 17.19 4.87 -13.96
C CYS A 9 16.90 6.17 -13.21
N VAL A 10 16.20 7.13 -13.84
CA VAL A 10 15.80 8.39 -13.18
C VAL A 10 14.90 8.12 -11.98
N MET A 11 13.91 7.23 -12.11
CA MET A 11 13.01 6.84 -11.03
C MET A 11 13.78 6.25 -9.85
N LEU A 12 14.71 5.32 -10.12
CA LEU A 12 15.52 4.68 -9.08
C LEU A 12 16.42 5.68 -8.37
N VAL A 13 17.09 6.57 -9.11
CA VAL A 13 17.94 7.61 -8.50
C VAL A 13 17.11 8.53 -7.59
N LEU A 14 15.94 8.99 -8.04
CA LEU A 14 15.06 9.83 -7.23
C LEU A 14 14.53 9.10 -6.00
N ALA A 15 14.14 7.83 -6.13
CA ALA A 15 13.70 7.01 -5.00
C ALA A 15 14.82 6.78 -3.97
N LEU A 16 16.07 6.59 -4.42
CA LEU A 16 17.25 6.48 -3.55
C LEU A 16 17.55 7.79 -2.82
N MET A 17 17.26 8.94 -3.45
CA MET A 17 17.34 10.27 -2.82
C MET A 17 16.21 10.56 -1.82
N ARG A 18 15.42 9.54 -1.42
CA ARG A 18 14.25 9.67 -0.54
C ARG A 18 13.14 10.57 -1.07
N VAL A 19 13.05 10.75 -2.39
CA VAL A 19 11.89 11.39 -3.01
C VAL A 19 10.70 10.42 -2.93
N ASN A 20 9.50 10.95 -2.67
CA ASN A 20 8.29 10.14 -2.67
C ASN A 20 8.15 9.41 -4.02
N VAL A 21 7.89 8.10 -3.97
CA VAL A 21 7.78 7.22 -5.14
C VAL A 21 6.79 7.76 -6.16
N VAL A 22 5.67 8.36 -5.71
CA VAL A 22 4.68 8.96 -6.62
C VAL A 22 5.29 10.10 -7.43
N VAL A 23 6.03 11.01 -6.78
CA VAL A 23 6.69 12.14 -7.44
C VAL A 23 7.79 11.65 -8.39
N ALA A 24 8.57 10.66 -7.95
CA ALA A 24 9.62 10.06 -8.76
C ALA A 24 9.06 9.43 -10.05
N LEU A 25 7.93 8.72 -9.96
CA LEU A 25 7.24 8.11 -11.11
C LEU A 25 6.73 9.17 -12.09
N THR A 26 6.06 10.23 -11.60
CA THR A 26 5.57 11.32 -12.46
C THR A 26 6.71 12.01 -13.20
N PHE A 27 7.80 12.35 -12.49
CA PHE A 27 8.93 13.03 -13.10
C PHE A 27 9.65 12.15 -14.13
N SER A 28 9.80 10.86 -13.82
CA SER A 28 10.44 9.89 -14.72
C SER A 28 9.61 9.62 -15.97
N ALA A 29 8.28 9.65 -15.87
CA ALA A 29 7.40 9.54 -17.03
C ALA A 29 7.54 10.75 -17.97
N ILE A 30 7.64 11.97 -17.42
CA ILE A 30 7.87 13.18 -18.21
C ILE A 30 9.22 13.13 -18.91
N VAL A 31 10.30 12.83 -18.18
CA VAL A 31 11.65 12.69 -18.75
C VAL A 31 11.68 11.58 -19.81
N GLY A 32 11.00 10.46 -19.55
CA GLY A 32 10.87 9.34 -20.48
C GLY A 32 10.20 9.68 -21.80
N GLY A 33 9.07 10.40 -21.75
CA GLY A 33 8.35 10.83 -22.95
C GLY A 33 9.14 11.83 -23.77
N LEU A 34 9.79 12.80 -23.12
CA LEU A 34 10.66 13.76 -23.80
C LEU A 34 11.86 13.07 -24.48
N VAL A 35 12.48 12.10 -23.81
CA VAL A 35 13.59 11.31 -24.37
C VAL A 35 13.12 10.37 -25.48
N ALA A 36 11.86 9.95 -25.47
CA ALA A 36 11.22 9.20 -26.56
C ALA A 36 10.85 10.08 -27.77
N GLY A 37 11.08 11.40 -27.71
CA GLY A 37 10.77 12.34 -28.78
C GLY A 37 9.30 12.77 -28.84
N MET A 38 8.53 12.51 -27.77
CA MET A 38 7.14 12.91 -27.67
C MET A 38 7.02 14.39 -27.30
N SER A 39 5.96 15.06 -27.76
CA SER A 39 5.64 16.40 -27.25
C SER A 39 5.23 16.32 -25.78
N LEU A 40 5.25 17.45 -25.07
CA LEU A 40 4.81 17.48 -23.67
C LEU A 40 3.34 17.05 -23.53
N GLY A 41 2.49 17.45 -24.48
CA GLY A 41 1.08 17.06 -24.52
C GLY A 41 0.90 15.56 -24.71
N ASP A 42 1.63 14.97 -25.67
CA ASP A 42 1.56 13.53 -25.94
C ASP A 42 2.11 12.71 -24.75
N THR A 43 3.16 13.22 -24.10
CA THR A 43 3.75 12.59 -22.91
C THR A 43 2.74 12.55 -21.76
N VAL A 44 2.03 13.66 -21.52
CA VAL A 44 0.97 13.71 -20.51
C VAL A 44 -0.18 12.79 -20.89
N ALA A 45 -0.63 12.81 -22.15
CA ALA A 45 -1.69 11.92 -22.62
C ALA A 45 -1.33 10.43 -22.47
N ALA A 46 -0.09 10.06 -22.76
CA ALA A 46 0.41 8.69 -22.58
C ALA A 46 0.54 8.32 -21.10
N PHE A 47 0.95 9.25 -20.23
CA PHE A 47 1.00 9.05 -18.79
C PHE A 47 -0.40 8.82 -18.21
N GLU A 48 -1.39 9.66 -18.56
CA GLU A 48 -2.79 9.50 -18.14
C GLU A 48 -3.39 8.19 -18.66
N SER A 49 -3.12 7.84 -19.93
CA SER A 49 -3.56 6.57 -20.50
C SER A 49 -2.93 5.36 -19.79
N GLY A 50 -1.65 5.46 -19.43
CA GLY A 50 -0.94 4.45 -18.63
C GLY A 50 -1.48 4.32 -17.20
N LEU A 51 -2.00 5.40 -16.63
CA LEU A 51 -2.67 5.37 -15.33
C LEU A 51 -4.06 4.75 -15.41
N GLY A 52 -4.83 4.92 -16.49
CA GLY A 52 -6.25 4.55 -16.55
C GLY A 52 -6.59 3.13 -16.04
N GLY A 53 -5.78 2.13 -16.37
CA GLY A 53 -5.98 0.76 -15.87
C GLY A 53 -5.63 0.57 -14.39
N GLY A 54 -4.56 1.24 -13.91
CA GLY A 54 -4.09 1.14 -12.53
C GLY A 54 -4.76 2.12 -11.56
N ALA A 55 -5.28 3.25 -12.05
CA ALA A 55 -5.86 4.32 -11.26
C ALA A 55 -7.14 3.88 -10.55
N THR A 56 -8.00 3.12 -11.24
CA THR A 56 -9.21 2.53 -10.64
C THR A 56 -8.84 1.55 -9.51
N ILE A 57 -7.78 0.75 -9.70
CA ILE A 57 -7.28 -0.17 -8.67
C ILE A 57 -6.71 0.63 -7.49
N ALA A 58 -5.91 1.66 -7.76
CA ALA A 58 -5.33 2.53 -6.75
C ALA A 58 -6.42 3.22 -5.91
N LEU A 59 -7.47 3.75 -6.54
CA LEU A 59 -8.59 4.36 -5.82
C LEU A 59 -9.36 3.32 -4.99
N SER A 60 -9.56 2.12 -5.52
CA SER A 60 -10.21 1.02 -4.78
C SER A 60 -9.41 0.65 -3.52
N TYR A 61 -8.08 0.60 -3.62
CA TYR A 61 -7.19 0.30 -2.49
C TYR A 61 -7.09 1.48 -1.52
N ALA A 62 -7.08 2.71 -2.01
CA ALA A 62 -7.17 3.89 -1.16
C ALA A 62 -8.48 3.89 -0.35
N MET A 63 -9.61 3.53 -0.99
CA MET A 63 -10.92 3.40 -0.33
C MET A 63 -10.97 2.24 0.67
N LEU A 64 -10.41 1.07 0.34
CA LEU A 64 -10.27 -0.04 1.29
C LEU A 64 -9.41 0.33 2.50
N GLY A 65 -8.32 1.07 2.26
CA GLY A 65 -7.44 1.58 3.32
C GLY A 65 -8.15 2.59 4.23
N THR A 66 -8.85 3.57 3.66
CA THR A 66 -9.63 4.54 4.45
C THR A 66 -10.79 3.87 5.19
N PHE A 67 -11.41 2.85 4.61
CA PHE A 67 -12.41 2.03 5.31
C PHE A 67 -11.81 1.27 6.50
N ALA A 68 -10.63 0.66 6.33
CA ALA A 68 -9.92 -0.02 7.42
C ALA A 68 -9.56 0.96 8.56
N VAL A 69 -9.15 2.18 8.22
CA VAL A 69 -8.91 3.25 9.20
C VAL A 69 -10.21 3.63 9.92
N ALA A 70 -11.32 3.78 9.20
CA ALA A 70 -12.61 4.12 9.78
C ALA A 70 -13.07 3.06 10.79
N ILE A 71 -13.09 1.77 10.44
CA ILE A 71 -13.46 0.67 11.37
C ILE A 71 -12.52 0.66 12.59
N SER A 72 -11.21 0.81 12.37
CA SER A 72 -10.22 0.81 13.45
C SER A 72 -10.43 1.97 14.42
N LYS A 73 -10.90 3.13 13.94
CA LYS A 73 -11.22 4.30 14.77
C LYS A 73 -12.61 4.23 15.40
N SER A 74 -13.56 3.49 14.82
CA SER A 74 -14.90 3.28 15.39
C SER A 74 -14.91 2.37 16.63
N GLY A 75 -13.81 1.70 16.98
CA GLY A 75 -13.71 0.81 18.15
C GLY A 75 -14.40 -0.55 17.97
N ILE A 76 -14.99 -0.81 16.81
CA ILE A 76 -15.65 -2.08 16.47
C ILE A 76 -14.64 -3.24 16.53
N THR A 77 -13.40 -3.00 16.06
CA THR A 77 -12.31 -3.98 16.14
C THR A 77 -11.93 -4.33 17.57
N ASP A 78 -11.93 -3.36 18.50
CA ASP A 78 -11.62 -3.57 19.91
C ASP A 78 -12.69 -4.42 20.62
N LEU A 79 -13.97 -4.14 20.32
CA LEU A 79 -15.10 -4.93 20.82
C LEU A 79 -15.08 -6.37 20.29
N LEU A 80 -14.81 -6.55 19.00
CA LEU A 80 -14.65 -7.87 18.39
C LEU A 80 -13.50 -8.65 19.05
N ALA A 81 -12.34 -8.01 19.23
CA ALA A 81 -11.19 -8.63 19.88
C ALA A 81 -11.53 -9.10 21.30
N LYS A 82 -12.17 -8.24 22.11
CA LYS A 82 -12.61 -8.59 23.47
C LYS A 82 -13.64 -9.72 23.48
N SER A 83 -14.58 -9.74 22.53
CA SER A 83 -15.59 -10.80 22.40
C SER A 83 -14.96 -12.15 22.06
N VAL A 84 -13.98 -12.16 21.15
CA VAL A 84 -13.21 -13.36 20.80
C VAL A 84 -12.41 -13.85 22.02
N ILE A 85 -11.67 -12.98 22.70
CA ILE A 85 -10.91 -13.31 23.91
C ILE A 85 -11.84 -13.90 24.98
N LYS A 86 -12.99 -13.26 25.23
CA LYS A 86 -13.98 -13.76 26.22
C LYS A 86 -14.53 -15.14 25.86
N ARG A 87 -14.75 -15.43 24.58
CA ARG A 87 -15.20 -16.77 24.13
C ARG A 87 -14.11 -17.83 24.23
N LEU A 88 -12.84 -17.44 24.11
CA LEU A 88 -11.69 -18.34 24.28
C LEU A 88 -11.40 -18.59 25.78
N ASN A 89 -11.37 -17.54 26.61
CA ASN A 89 -11.23 -17.66 28.07
C ASN A 89 -12.47 -18.23 28.76
N GLY A 90 -13.67 -18.17 28.14
CA GLY A 90 -14.88 -18.82 28.62
C GLY A 90 -14.79 -20.36 28.64
N LYS A 91 -13.71 -20.94 28.09
CA LYS A 91 -13.35 -22.36 28.22
C LYS A 91 -12.19 -22.61 29.18
N GLU A 92 -11.77 -21.64 30.00
CA GLU A 92 -10.90 -21.91 31.15
C GLU A 92 -11.75 -22.24 32.37
N SER A 93 -12.10 -23.52 32.47
CA SER A 93 -12.19 -24.14 33.79
C SER A 93 -10.83 -23.92 34.46
N ALA A 94 -10.81 -23.25 35.61
CA ALA A 94 -9.60 -22.80 36.33
C ALA A 94 -8.57 -23.90 36.65
N ALA A 95 -8.89 -25.17 36.37
CA ALA A 95 -7.99 -26.31 36.46
C ALA A 95 -6.99 -26.42 35.27
N SER A 96 -7.28 -25.85 34.10
CA SER A 96 -6.48 -26.08 32.87
C SER A 96 -5.36 -25.03 32.64
N THR A 97 -5.43 -23.86 33.27
CA THR A 97 -4.42 -22.79 33.13
C THR A 97 -3.09 -23.14 33.81
N THR A 98 -3.12 -23.96 34.86
CA THR A 98 -1.91 -24.35 35.59
C THR A 98 -1.07 -25.37 34.81
N GLY A 99 -1.70 -26.31 34.09
CA GLY A 99 -0.98 -27.32 33.30
C GLY A 99 -0.27 -26.73 32.07
N LEU A 100 -0.88 -25.75 31.40
CA LEU A 100 -0.29 -25.12 30.22
C LEU A 100 0.92 -24.23 30.57
N LYS A 101 0.90 -23.58 31.75
CA LYS A 101 2.02 -22.77 32.24
C LYS A 101 3.29 -23.58 32.51
N TYR A 102 3.17 -24.85 32.93
CA TYR A 102 4.32 -25.74 33.18
C TYR A 102 4.79 -26.52 31.95
N ALA A 103 4.01 -26.57 30.86
CA ALA A 103 4.42 -27.22 29.62
C ALA A 103 5.10 -26.26 28.63
N VAL A 104 4.90 -24.94 28.81
CA VAL A 104 5.47 -23.88 27.96
C VAL A 104 6.73 -23.25 28.58
N LEU A 105 6.99 -23.50 29.87
CA LEU A 105 8.23 -23.17 30.57
C LEU A 105 9.15 -24.40 30.59
#